data_AF-X0Y931-F1
#
_entry.id   AF-X0Y931-F1
#
_cell.length_a   1.000
_cell.length_b   1.000
_cell.length_c   1.000
_cell.angle_alpha   90.00
_cell.angle_beta   90.00
_cell.angle_gamma   90.00
#
_symmetry.space_group_name_H-M   'P 1'
#
loop_
_entity.id
_entity.type
_entity.pdbx_description
1 polymer ?
#
loop_
_entity_poly.entity_id
_entity_poly.type
_entity_poly.pdbx_seq_one_letter_code
_entity_poly.pdbx_strand_id
1 'polypeptide(L)'
;MDSKSIGLVPTQVRNKKTKTLPSASFFKMKLLIATNNQGKFNEIAAMLSDLPLEIISPQDIAVDDSDLKEDGETYQENAYKKANFFAKQTGLTTLADDSGIVVEALKDELGVKTIRWGAGKHASDEEWIAHFLKRMEKETNRKAKFVCHICLVDKEGN
;
A
#
# COMPACT_ATOMS: atom_id res chain seq x y z
N MET A 1 -63.85 29.25 51.32
CA MET A 1 -64.50 29.48 50.01
C MET A 1 -63.84 30.73 49.44
N ASP A 2 -62.62 30.58 48.94
CA ASP A 2 -62.29 30.25 47.54
C ASP A 2 -62.13 31.50 46.69
N SER A 3 -60.88 31.82 46.39
CA SER A 3 -60.41 32.10 45.03
C SER A 3 -58.91 32.40 45.08
N LYS A 4 -58.13 31.37 44.77
CA LYS A 4 -56.68 31.42 44.59
C LYS A 4 -56.36 32.20 43.32
N SER A 5 -55.44 33.14 43.44
CA SER A 5 -54.74 33.82 42.36
C SER A 5 -53.96 32.81 41.51
N ILE A 6 -54.23 32.78 40.21
CA ILE A 6 -53.48 31.98 39.24
C ILE A 6 -52.27 32.82 38.80
N GLY A 7 -51.12 32.57 39.43
CA GLY A 7 -49.82 33.04 38.95
C GLY A 7 -49.22 32.00 38.01
N LEU A 8 -49.01 32.38 36.76
CA LEU A 8 -48.26 31.59 35.77
C LEU A 8 -46.80 31.45 36.23
N VAL A 9 -46.36 30.21 36.48
CA VAL A 9 -44.95 29.89 36.74
C VAL A 9 -44.27 29.58 35.40
N PRO A 10 -43.15 30.23 35.03
CA PRO A 10 -42.44 29.89 33.80
C PRO A 10 -41.78 28.52 33.93
N THR A 11 -42.08 27.64 32.98
CA THR A 11 -41.47 26.32 32.83
C THR A 11 -39.97 26.48 32.59
N GLN A 12 -39.13 26.09 33.55
CA GLN A 12 -37.70 25.97 33.33
C GLN A 12 -37.44 24.84 32.32
N VAL A 13 -36.97 25.21 31.13
CA VAL A 13 -36.43 24.27 30.15
C VAL A 13 -35.18 23.64 30.76
N ARG A 14 -35.32 22.37 31.15
CA ARG A 14 -34.24 21.55 31.70
C ARG A 14 -33.21 21.32 30.59
N ASN A 15 -32.19 22.17 30.57
CA ASN A 15 -31.09 22.08 29.61
C ASN A 15 -30.31 20.79 29.91
N LYS A 16 -30.63 19.72 29.16
CA LYS A 16 -29.87 18.45 29.21
C LYS A 16 -28.49 18.77 28.67
N LYS A 17 -27.51 18.95 29.56
CA LYS A 17 -26.09 18.98 29.20
C LYS A 17 -25.80 17.72 28.38
N THR A 18 -25.70 17.86 27.07
CA THR A 18 -25.10 16.85 26.21
C THR A 18 -23.64 16.75 26.65
N LYS A 19 -23.31 15.72 27.41
CA LYS A 19 -21.93 15.31 27.61
C LYS A 19 -21.43 14.87 26.24
N THR A 20 -20.82 15.78 25.50
CA THR A 20 -19.93 15.42 24.40
C THR A 20 -18.80 14.62 25.04
N LEU A 21 -18.81 13.30 24.80
CA LEU A 21 -17.64 12.47 25.06
C LEU A 21 -16.47 13.10 24.29
N PRO A 22 -15.29 13.26 24.90
CA PRO A 22 -14.12 13.67 24.14
C PRO A 22 -13.94 12.65 23.01
N SER A 23 -13.76 13.16 21.78
CA SER A 23 -13.40 12.34 20.62
C SER A 23 -12.21 11.49 21.06
N ALA A 24 -12.44 10.19 21.23
CA ALA A 24 -11.37 9.25 21.46
C ALA A 24 -10.41 9.45 20.29
N SER A 25 -9.16 9.78 20.59
CA SER A 25 -8.07 9.67 19.63
C SER A 25 -8.11 8.24 19.10
N PHE A 26 -8.74 8.04 17.95
CA PHE A 26 -8.66 6.80 17.20
C PHE A 26 -7.18 6.68 16.84
N PHE A 27 -6.45 5.84 17.58
CA PHE A 27 -5.09 5.49 17.21
C PHE A 27 -5.18 4.81 15.85
N LYS A 28 -4.83 5.55 14.80
CA LYS A 28 -4.68 5.00 13.46
C LYS A 28 -3.51 4.01 13.50
N MET A 29 -3.75 2.81 13.01
CA MET A 29 -2.68 1.82 12.91
C MET A 29 -1.73 2.27 11.79
N LYS A 30 -0.43 2.38 12.11
CA LYS A 30 0.58 2.65 11.09
C LYS A 30 0.79 1.43 10.21
N LEU A 31 0.70 1.63 8.90
CA LEU A 31 1.00 0.62 7.89
C LEU A 31 2.11 1.17 6.98
N LEU A 32 3.24 0.49 6.95
CA LEU A 32 4.32 0.78 6.01
C LEU A 32 4.03 0.09 4.67
N ILE A 33 4.04 0.85 3.57
CA ILE A 33 4.02 0.27 2.21
C ILE A 33 5.46 0.23 1.71
N ALA A 34 6.09 -0.93 1.76
CA ALA A 34 7.49 -1.14 1.39
C ALA A 34 7.68 -1.09 -0.14
N THR A 35 7.66 0.11 -0.72
CA THR A 35 7.99 0.35 -2.14
C THR A 35 8.69 1.69 -2.33
N ASN A 36 9.71 1.72 -3.19
CA ASN A 36 10.36 2.95 -3.63
C ASN A 36 9.72 3.51 -4.93
N ASN A 37 8.75 2.80 -5.52
CA ASN A 37 8.00 3.28 -6.68
C ASN A 37 6.84 4.17 -6.19
N GLN A 38 6.95 5.48 -6.41
CA GLN A 38 5.96 6.45 -5.97
C GLN A 38 4.57 6.23 -6.60
N GLY A 39 4.51 5.78 -7.85
CA GLY A 39 3.26 5.44 -8.52
C GLY A 39 2.52 4.31 -7.79
N LYS A 40 3.23 3.20 -7.51
CA LYS A 40 2.70 2.08 -6.73
C LYS A 40 2.27 2.51 -5.33
N PHE A 41 3.09 3.32 -4.65
CA PHE A 41 2.75 3.83 -3.32
C PHE A 41 1.42 4.59 -3.35
N ASN A 42 1.27 5.53 -4.29
CA ASN A 42 0.07 6.35 -4.41
C ASN A 42 -1.18 5.50 -4.73
N GLU A 43 -1.05 4.52 -5.62
CA GLU A 43 -2.15 3.60 -5.96
C GLU A 43 -2.61 2.77 -4.75
N ILE A 44 -1.68 2.13 -4.05
CA ILE A 44 -1.99 1.30 -2.88
C ILE A 44 -2.55 2.18 -1.74
N ALA A 45 -1.95 3.35 -1.48
CA ALA A 45 -2.43 4.27 -0.47
C ALA A 45 -3.87 4.75 -0.77
N ALA A 46 -4.18 5.02 -2.03
CA ALA A 46 -5.53 5.38 -2.44
C ALA A 46 -6.53 4.24 -2.22
N MET A 47 -6.16 2.99 -2.55
CA MET A 47 -7.01 1.81 -2.31
C MET A 47 -7.30 1.56 -0.82
N LEU A 48 -6.43 2.01 0.08
CA LEU A 48 -6.56 1.83 1.53
C LEU A 48 -7.12 3.06 2.26
N SER A 49 -7.50 4.12 1.52
CA SER A 49 -7.84 5.43 2.10
C SER A 49 -9.05 5.45 3.03
N ASP A 50 -10.00 4.52 2.84
CA ASP A 50 -11.19 4.38 3.68
C ASP A 50 -10.93 3.63 5.00
N LEU A 51 -9.73 3.07 5.18
CA LEU A 51 -9.36 2.36 6.40
C LEU A 51 -8.77 3.32 7.46
N PRO A 52 -8.89 3.00 8.76
CA PRO A 52 -8.31 3.81 9.84
C PRO A 52 -6.79 3.59 9.95
N LEU A 53 -6.07 3.76 8.84
CA LEU A 53 -4.63 3.57 8.73
C LEU A 53 -3.90 4.91 8.60
N GLU A 54 -2.70 4.95 9.15
CA GLU A 54 -1.68 5.95 8.84
C GLU A 54 -0.68 5.27 7.90
N ILE A 55 -0.73 5.63 6.61
CA ILE A 55 0.14 5.05 5.59
C ILE A 55 1.51 5.72 5.66
N ILE A 56 2.55 4.91 5.75
CA ILE A 56 3.96 5.32 5.83
C ILE A 56 4.71 4.77 4.61
N SER A 57 5.61 5.56 4.03
CA SER A 57 6.56 5.12 2.99
C SER A 57 7.95 4.87 3.58
N PRO A 58 8.82 4.07 2.93
CA PRO A 58 10.22 3.91 3.33
C PRO A 58 10.97 5.24 3.45
N GLN A 59 10.63 6.22 2.61
CA GLN A 59 11.23 7.55 2.59
C GLN A 59 10.88 8.36 3.85
N ASP A 60 9.67 8.21 4.39
CA ASP A 60 9.23 8.93 5.60
C ASP A 60 10.02 8.54 6.86
N ILE A 61 10.59 7.33 6.85
CA ILE A 61 11.29 6.74 8.00
C ILE A 61 12.79 6.55 7.76
N ALA A 62 13.30 6.95 6.59
CA ALA A 62 14.71 6.89 6.22
C ALA A 62 15.39 5.53 6.51
N VAL A 63 14.70 4.43 6.22
CA VAL A 63 15.25 3.09 6.39
C VAL A 63 16.31 2.83 5.32
N ASP A 64 17.48 2.37 5.76
CA ASP A 64 18.52 1.86 4.87
C ASP A 64 18.08 0.50 4.29
N ASP A 65 17.88 0.45 2.99
CA ASP A 65 17.50 -0.73 2.22
C ASP A 65 18.65 -1.31 1.38
N SER A 66 19.90 -0.88 1.62
CA SER A 66 21.06 -1.36 0.88
C SER A 66 21.31 -2.87 0.99
N ASP A 67 20.89 -3.48 2.10
CA ASP A 67 20.96 -4.93 2.34
C ASP A 67 19.74 -5.71 1.82
N LEU A 68 18.70 -5.04 1.33
CA LEU A 68 17.53 -5.70 0.76
C LEU A 68 17.88 -6.35 -0.58
N LYS A 69 17.86 -7.69 -0.62
CA LYS A 69 18.07 -8.47 -1.84
C LYS A 69 16.76 -9.08 -2.33
N GLU A 70 16.34 -8.66 -3.52
CA GLU A 70 15.19 -9.24 -4.25
C GLU A 70 15.66 -10.37 -5.18
N ASP A 71 16.29 -11.38 -4.59
CA ASP A 71 16.88 -12.53 -5.29
C ASP A 71 15.99 -13.78 -5.26
N GLY A 72 14.69 -13.62 -4.99
CA GLY A 72 13.72 -14.70 -5.09
C GLY A 72 13.59 -15.28 -6.49
N GLU A 73 13.14 -16.52 -6.57
CA GLU A 73 12.77 -17.19 -7.81
C GLU A 73 11.30 -16.96 -8.17
N THR A 74 10.50 -16.43 -7.23
CA THR A 74 9.08 -16.08 -7.42
C THR A 74 8.75 -14.67 -6.93
N TYR A 75 7.73 -14.04 -7.52
CA TYR A 75 7.19 -12.77 -7.03
C TYR A 75 6.72 -12.85 -5.57
N GLN A 76 6.17 -14.01 -5.16
CA GLN A 76 5.77 -14.24 -3.77
C GLN A 76 6.96 -14.14 -2.80
N GLU A 77 8.08 -14.77 -3.14
CA GLU A 77 9.30 -14.74 -2.32
C GLU A 77 9.85 -13.32 -2.19
N ASN A 78 9.87 -12.55 -3.28
CA ASN A 78 10.32 -11.16 -3.26
C ASN A 78 9.40 -10.26 -2.44
N ALA A 79 8.08 -10.38 -2.61
CA ALA A 79 7.11 -9.63 -1.82
C ALA A 79 7.30 -9.91 -0.32
N TYR A 80 7.45 -11.18 0.07
CA TYR A 80 7.72 -11.54 1.47
C TYR A 80 9.08 -11.01 1.96
N LYS A 81 10.17 -11.20 1.19
CA LYS A 81 11.51 -10.69 1.56
C LYS A 81 11.47 -9.18 1.83
N LYS A 82 10.79 -8.43 0.97
CA LYS A 82 10.62 -6.98 1.10
C LYS A 82 9.79 -6.61 2.34
N ALA A 83 8.60 -7.21 2.51
CA ALA A 83 7.76 -6.93 3.69
C ALA A 83 8.48 -7.27 5.00
N ASN A 84 9.10 -8.44 5.08
CA ASN A 84 9.81 -8.92 6.27
C ASN A 84 11.05 -8.07 6.59
N PHE A 85 11.83 -7.66 5.57
CA PHE A 85 12.98 -6.79 5.76
C PHE A 85 12.57 -5.48 6.44
N PHE A 86 11.60 -4.77 5.85
CA PHE A 86 11.15 -3.49 6.38
C PHE A 86 10.42 -3.65 7.73
N ALA A 87 9.64 -4.70 7.93
CA ALA A 87 8.99 -4.98 9.22
C ALA A 87 10.03 -5.17 10.34
N LYS A 88 11.09 -5.95 10.10
CA LYS A 88 12.17 -6.17 11.08
C LYS A 88 12.92 -4.89 11.45
N GLN A 89 13.18 -4.03 10.47
CA GLN A 89 13.93 -2.79 10.69
C GLN A 89 13.10 -1.74 11.44
N THR A 90 11.78 -1.76 11.30
CA THR A 90 10.90 -0.66 11.74
C THR A 90 9.96 -1.02 12.89
N GLY A 91 9.70 -2.31 13.10
CA GLY A 91 8.65 -2.80 14.01
C GLY A 91 7.23 -2.44 13.57
N LEU A 92 7.04 -2.01 12.32
CA LEU A 92 5.73 -1.66 11.76
C LEU A 92 5.14 -2.85 11.00
N THR A 93 3.81 -2.98 11.05
CA THR A 93 3.08 -3.79 10.09
C THR A 93 3.41 -3.27 8.69
N THR A 94 3.85 -4.17 7.82
CA THR A 94 4.43 -3.80 6.52
C THR A 94 3.76 -4.58 5.41
N LEU A 95 3.27 -3.84 4.41
CA LEU A 95 2.76 -4.36 3.16
C LEU A 95 3.82 -4.19 2.07
N ALA A 96 4.08 -5.23 1.28
CA ALA A 96 4.93 -5.15 0.10
C ALA A 96 4.24 -5.77 -1.12
N ASP A 97 4.57 -5.23 -2.30
CA ASP A 97 4.19 -5.75 -3.60
C ASP A 97 5.45 -6.19 -4.36
N ASP A 98 5.33 -7.31 -5.08
CA ASP A 98 6.20 -7.60 -6.20
C ASP A 98 5.35 -8.04 -7.41
N SER A 99 5.62 -7.43 -8.55
CA SER A 99 4.77 -7.54 -9.73
C SER A 99 5.53 -7.38 -11.03
N GLY A 100 5.04 -8.03 -12.08
CA GLY A 100 5.67 -8.04 -13.39
C GLY A 100 4.74 -8.55 -14.49
N ILE A 101 5.13 -8.25 -15.74
CA ILE A 101 4.47 -8.78 -16.93
C ILE A 101 5.07 -10.14 -17.29
N VAL A 102 4.21 -11.11 -17.57
CA VAL A 102 4.58 -12.43 -18.08
C VAL A 102 3.95 -12.60 -19.44
N VAL A 103 4.76 -12.93 -20.44
CA VAL A 103 4.31 -13.16 -21.82
C VAL A 103 4.64 -14.60 -22.20
N GLU A 104 3.66 -15.34 -22.71
CA GLU A 104 3.83 -16.77 -23.03
C GLU A 104 4.96 -17.01 -24.04
N ALA A 105 5.09 -16.13 -25.04
CA ALA A 105 6.15 -16.18 -26.05
C ALA A 105 7.55 -15.82 -25.51
N LEU A 106 7.63 -15.16 -24.35
CA LEU A 106 8.88 -14.66 -23.76
C LEU A 106 9.13 -15.26 -22.38
N LYS A 107 8.59 -16.45 -22.10
CA LYS A 107 8.67 -17.11 -20.78
C LYS A 107 10.10 -17.34 -20.28
N ASP A 108 11.06 -17.46 -21.19
CA ASP A 108 12.48 -17.69 -20.87
C ASP A 108 13.28 -16.37 -20.83
N GLU A 109 12.65 -15.25 -21.17
CA GLU A 109 13.26 -13.91 -21.25
C GLU A 109 12.71 -12.95 -20.18
N LEU A 110 11.43 -13.10 -19.81
CA LEU A 110 10.73 -12.29 -18.82
C LEU A 110 10.48 -13.09 -17.54
N GLY A 111 10.57 -12.41 -16.40
CA GLY A 111 10.28 -13.00 -15.11
C GLY A 111 10.69 -12.10 -13.95
N VAL A 112 10.85 -12.73 -12.79
CA VAL A 112 11.07 -12.10 -11.49
C VAL A 112 12.31 -11.18 -11.46
N LYS A 113 13.35 -11.50 -12.24
CA LYS A 113 14.64 -10.78 -12.26
C LYS A 113 14.76 -9.77 -13.41
N THR A 114 13.68 -9.52 -14.15
CA THR A 114 13.73 -8.79 -15.41
C THR A 114 13.38 -7.31 -15.24
N ILE A 115 14.28 -6.53 -14.62
CA ILE A 115 14.15 -5.07 -14.56
C ILE A 115 14.53 -4.47 -15.92
N ARG A 116 13.61 -3.70 -16.52
CA ARG A 116 13.77 -3.00 -17.81
C ARG A 116 14.21 -3.87 -19.00
N TRP A 117 14.17 -5.21 -18.85
CA TRP A 117 14.38 -6.23 -19.88
C TRP A 117 15.27 -5.81 -21.07
N GLY A 118 16.58 -5.72 -20.88
CA GLY A 118 17.51 -5.41 -21.97
C GLY A 118 17.49 -3.96 -22.49
N ALA A 119 16.52 -3.12 -22.10
CA ALA A 119 16.53 -1.68 -22.37
C ALA A 119 17.56 -0.94 -21.48
N GLY A 120 18.05 -1.60 -20.42
CA GLY A 120 19.04 -1.08 -19.50
C GLY A 120 18.42 -0.54 -18.21
N LYS A 121 19.19 -0.59 -17.11
CA LYS A 121 18.72 -0.25 -15.76
C LYS A 121 18.18 1.18 -15.58
N HIS A 122 18.54 2.10 -16.48
CA HIS A 122 18.15 3.50 -16.42
C HIS A 122 17.15 3.90 -17.52
N ALA A 123 16.63 2.92 -18.27
CA ALA A 123 15.66 3.20 -19.32
C ALA A 123 14.38 3.82 -18.73
N SER A 124 13.82 4.80 -19.44
CA SER A 124 12.49 5.33 -19.14
C SER A 124 11.40 4.27 -19.40
N ASP A 125 10.17 4.57 -18.99
CA ASP A 125 9.00 3.73 -19.31
C ASP A 125 8.80 3.65 -20.82
N GLU A 126 8.92 4.77 -21.52
CA GLU A 126 8.81 4.83 -22.98
C GLU A 126 9.89 4.02 -23.69
N GLU A 127 11.14 4.13 -23.25
CA GLU A 127 12.26 3.37 -23.81
C GLU A 127 12.09 1.86 -23.60
N TRP A 128 11.66 1.46 -22.39
CA TRP A 128 11.37 0.07 -22.07
C TRP A 128 10.20 -0.48 -22.89
N ILE A 129 9.10 0.26 -23.00
CA ILE A 129 7.93 -0.13 -23.79
C ILE A 129 8.29 -0.23 -25.28
N ALA A 130 9.04 0.72 -25.83
CA ALA A 130 9.47 0.69 -27.22
C ALA A 130 10.37 -0.53 -27.51
N HIS A 131 11.32 -0.84 -26.62
CA HIS A 131 12.15 -2.03 -26.70
C HIS A 131 11.29 -3.30 -26.68
N PHE A 132 10.36 -3.37 -25.72
CA PHE A 132 9.46 -4.50 -25.54
C PHE A 132 8.60 -4.75 -26.80
N LEU A 133 7.96 -3.70 -27.31
CA LEU A 133 7.11 -3.78 -28.50
C LEU A 133 7.89 -4.20 -29.75
N LYS A 134 9.09 -3.63 -29.94
CA LYS A 134 9.98 -4.03 -31.05
C LYS A 134 10.37 -5.50 -30.97
N ARG A 135 10.69 -6.01 -29.78
CA ARG A 135 11.02 -7.43 -29.60
C ARG A 135 9.80 -8.33 -29.81
N MET A 136 8.60 -7.86 -29.49
CA MET A 136 7.34 -8.58 -29.73
C MET A 136 6.91 -8.64 -31.21
N GLU A 137 7.46 -7.81 -32.11
CA GLU A 137 7.15 -7.84 -33.55
C GLU A 137 7.36 -9.23 -34.17
N LYS A 138 8.34 -9.99 -33.67
CA LYS A 138 8.69 -11.33 -34.15
C LYS A 138 7.76 -12.44 -33.66
N GLU A 139 6.96 -12.19 -32.63
CA GLU A 139 6.13 -13.21 -31.99
C GLU A 139 4.72 -13.17 -32.55
N THR A 140 4.08 -14.31 -32.81
CA THR A 140 2.64 -14.33 -33.15
C THR A 140 1.76 -14.51 -31.91
N ASN A 141 2.28 -15.18 -30.89
CA ASN A 141 1.61 -15.37 -29.60
C ASN A 141 1.79 -14.13 -28.72
N ARG A 142 0.70 -13.38 -28.51
CA ARG A 142 0.67 -12.16 -27.69
C ARG A 142 0.00 -12.35 -26.33
N LYS A 143 -0.24 -13.59 -25.92
CA LYS A 143 -0.84 -13.88 -24.60
C LYS A 143 0.10 -13.39 -23.50
N ALA A 144 -0.41 -12.49 -22.67
CA ALA A 144 0.31 -11.91 -21.56
C ALA A 144 -0.59 -11.79 -20.34
N LYS A 145 0.01 -11.75 -19.16
CA LYS A 145 -0.66 -11.45 -17.90
C LYS A 145 0.24 -10.57 -17.04
N PHE A 146 -0.37 -9.69 -16.26
CA PHE A 146 0.30 -9.11 -15.11
C PHE A 146 0.12 -10.05 -13.92
N VAL A 147 1.23 -10.30 -13.22
CA VAL A 147 1.24 -11.06 -11.97
C VAL A 147 1.63 -10.08 -10.87
N CYS A 148 0.88 -10.10 -9.78
CA CYS A 148 1.11 -9.28 -8.60
C CYS A 148 0.97 -10.18 -7.37
N HIS A 149 1.99 -10.17 -6.51
CA HIS A 149 1.93 -10.79 -5.20
C HIS A 149 2.06 -9.70 -4.15
N ILE A 150 1.08 -9.66 -3.26
CA ILE A 150 1.06 -8.76 -2.12
C ILE A 150 1.31 -9.60 -0.87
N CYS A 151 2.26 -9.15 -0.05
CA CYS A 151 2.56 -9.75 1.24
C CYS A 151 2.35 -8.71 2.35
N LEU A 152 1.66 -9.11 3.40
CA LEU A 152 1.53 -8.33 4.64
C LEU A 152 2.29 -9.11 5.71
N VAL A 153 3.22 -8.44 6.37
CA VAL A 153 3.92 -8.95 7.56
C VAL A 153 3.47 -8.12 8.74
N ASP A 154 2.98 -8.78 9.78
CA ASP A 154 2.55 -8.10 11.01
C ASP A 154 3.75 -7.72 11.91
N LYS A 155 3.48 -7.12 13.08
CA LYS A 155 4.52 -6.69 14.01
C LYS A 155 5.27 -7.85 14.69
N GLU A 156 4.66 -9.03 14.65
CA GLU A 156 5.21 -10.26 15.23
C GLU A 156 6.07 -11.01 14.20
N GLY A 157 6.02 -10.59 12.93
CA GLY A 157 6.79 -11.17 11.84
C GLY A 157 6.10 -12.36 11.19
N ASN A 158 4.79 -12.52 11.39
CA ASN A 158 3.97 -13.56 10.76
C ASN A 158 3.59 -13.20 9.32
#